data_AF-A0A2D8L8V8-F1
#
_entry.id   AF-A0A2D8L8V8-F1
#
_cell.length_a   1.000
_cell.length_b   1.000
_cell.length_c   1.000
_cell.angle_alpha   90.00
_cell.angle_beta   90.00
_cell.angle_gamma   90.00
#
_symmetry.space_group_name_H-M   'P 1'
#
loop_
_entity.id
_entity.type
_entity.pdbx_description
1 polymer ?
#
loop_
_entity_poly.entity_id
_entity_poly.type
_entity_poly.pdbx_seq_one_letter_code
_entity_poly.pdbx_strand_id
1 'polypeptide(L)'
;MQETYGAQTEPLAVMRDPVTQIRSWYRYRNAPRLEGSPLSTRGMSFDDYVLHVISDDPPSAAQIGSQFQFLTSDTGEVLVDHLFAYESQPDFRRFLADRLGDDFEIKQRNVSPEVDAPLSPEVEAQLRSTRAAEFALYDRLRSAGGYLHTPQPAG
;
A
#
# COMPACT_ATOMS: atom_id res chain seq x y z
N MET A 1 21.37 -2.74 -17.71
CA MET A 1 19.98 -2.40 -18.11
C MET A 1 19.77 -0.89 -18.16
N GLN A 2 20.82 -0.11 -18.43
CA GLN A 2 20.74 1.24 -18.97
C GLN A 2 21.09 1.12 -20.46
N GLU A 3 20.67 2.07 -21.28
CA GLU A 3 20.91 2.14 -22.75
C GLU A 3 19.85 1.50 -23.65
N THR A 4 18.59 1.94 -23.55
CA THR A 4 17.71 1.85 -24.75
C THR A 4 16.89 3.12 -25.00
N TYR A 5 16.68 3.98 -24.01
CA TYR A 5 16.02 5.27 -24.20
C TYR A 5 16.73 6.29 -23.30
N GLY A 6 17.27 7.38 -23.85
CA GLY A 6 18.02 8.40 -23.10
C GLY A 6 17.20 9.24 -22.10
N ALA A 7 16.19 8.64 -21.46
CA ALA A 7 15.38 9.24 -20.43
C ALA A 7 15.76 8.63 -19.07
N GLN A 8 16.16 9.49 -18.13
CA GLN A 8 16.22 9.14 -16.72
C GLN A 8 14.78 8.90 -16.25
N THR A 9 14.47 7.69 -15.82
CA THR A 9 13.16 7.35 -15.27
C THR A 9 13.15 7.65 -13.77
N GLU A 10 12.20 8.47 -13.32
CA GLU A 10 11.96 8.75 -11.89
C GLU A 10 10.91 7.75 -11.36
N PRO A 11 11.28 6.69 -10.62
CA PRO A 11 10.32 5.78 -9.99
C PRO A 11 9.40 6.52 -9.01
N LEU A 12 8.12 6.16 -9.10
CA LEU A 12 7.02 6.78 -8.38
C LEU A 12 6.16 5.67 -7.76
N ALA A 13 5.74 5.86 -6.51
CA ALA A 13 4.80 4.97 -5.84
C ALA A 13 3.78 5.72 -4.98
N VAL A 14 2.70 5.01 -4.65
CA VAL A 14 1.66 5.48 -3.73
C VAL A 14 1.55 4.49 -2.57
N MET A 15 1.70 5.00 -1.35
CA MET A 15 1.53 4.23 -0.11
C MET A 15 0.22 4.63 0.56
N ARG A 16 -0.50 3.66 1.12
CA ARG A 16 -1.73 3.88 1.87
C ARG A 16 -1.50 3.58 3.35
N ASP A 17 -2.35 4.15 4.21
CA ASP A 17 -2.44 3.73 5.61
C ASP A 17 -2.42 2.18 5.70
N PRO A 18 -1.49 1.59 6.48
CA PRO A 18 -1.31 0.13 6.49
C PRO A 18 -2.60 -0.63 6.84
N VAL A 19 -3.36 -0.17 7.84
CA VAL A 19 -4.62 -0.83 8.24
C VAL A 19 -5.64 -0.76 7.11
N THR A 20 -5.77 0.40 6.47
CA THR A 20 -6.74 0.64 5.41
C THR A 20 -6.38 -0.14 4.14
N GLN A 21 -5.08 -0.33 3.85
CA GLN A 21 -4.59 -1.20 2.79
C GLN A 21 -4.97 -2.66 3.04
N ILE A 22 -4.71 -3.17 4.25
CA ILE A 22 -5.04 -4.55 4.64
C ILE A 22 -6.56 -4.76 4.57
N ARG A 23 -7.35 -3.79 5.06
CA ARG A 23 -8.81 -3.80 4.99
C ARG A 23 -9.34 -3.81 3.56
N SER A 24 -8.67 -3.10 2.66
CA SER A 24 -9.02 -3.12 1.23
C SER A 24 -8.85 -4.52 0.64
N TRP A 25 -7.76 -5.21 0.98
CA TRP A 25 -7.55 -6.60 0.57
C TRP A 25 -8.56 -7.55 1.16
N TYR A 26 -8.86 -7.41 2.46
CA TYR A 26 -9.89 -8.20 3.14
C TYR A 26 -11.23 -8.10 2.41
N ARG A 27 -11.69 -6.88 2.11
CA ARG A 27 -12.96 -6.64 1.40
C ARG A 27 -12.93 -7.16 -0.03
N TYR A 28 -11.85 -6.90 -0.76
CA TYR A 28 -11.67 -7.40 -2.13
C TYR A 28 -11.73 -8.94 -2.19
N ARG A 29 -11.10 -9.61 -1.22
CA ARG A 29 -11.08 -11.07 -1.08
C ARG A 29 -12.37 -11.66 -0.49
N ASN A 30 -13.31 -10.83 -0.03
CA ASN A 30 -14.64 -11.24 0.41
C ASN A 30 -15.67 -11.32 -0.76
N ALA A 31 -15.30 -10.82 -1.94
CA ALA A 31 -16.20 -10.75 -3.09
C ALA A 31 -16.80 -12.11 -3.47
N PRO A 32 -18.09 -12.20 -3.87
CA PRO A 32 -18.77 -13.46 -4.19
C PRO A 32 -18.02 -14.34 -5.21
N ARG A 33 -17.34 -13.73 -6.18
CA ARG A 33 -16.55 -14.43 -7.20
C ARG A 33 -15.34 -15.22 -6.64
N LEU A 34 -14.96 -15.00 -5.38
CA LEU A 34 -13.86 -15.70 -4.71
C LEU A 34 -14.38 -16.72 -3.68
N GLU A 35 -15.70 -16.90 -3.55
CA GLU A 35 -16.27 -17.89 -2.65
C GLU A 35 -15.80 -19.31 -3.00
N GLY A 36 -15.41 -20.07 -1.96
CA GLY A 36 -14.83 -21.41 -2.13
C GLY A 36 -13.36 -21.46 -2.59
N SER A 37 -12.74 -20.32 -2.92
CA SER A 37 -11.32 -20.23 -3.28
C SER A 37 -10.42 -20.13 -2.04
N PRO A 38 -9.16 -20.63 -2.09
CA PRO A 38 -8.16 -20.39 -1.04
C PRO A 38 -7.81 -18.91 -0.83
N LEU A 39 -8.22 -18.03 -1.75
CA LEU A 39 -8.05 -16.58 -1.63
C LEU A 39 -9.21 -15.90 -0.90
N SER A 40 -10.28 -16.62 -0.56
CA SER A 40 -11.46 -16.05 0.08
C SER A 40 -11.19 -15.64 1.53
N THR A 41 -11.75 -14.50 1.94
CA THR A 41 -11.82 -14.08 3.36
C THR A 41 -13.19 -14.29 3.97
N ARG A 42 -14.11 -14.96 3.26
CA ARG A 42 -15.46 -15.25 3.78
C ARG A 42 -15.40 -16.17 5.00
N GLY A 43 -16.17 -15.83 6.02
CA GLY A 43 -16.22 -16.57 7.29
C GLY A 43 -15.08 -16.26 8.25
N MET A 44 -14.15 -15.37 7.89
CA MET A 44 -13.05 -14.93 8.74
C MET A 44 -13.32 -13.51 9.25
N SER A 45 -13.07 -13.25 10.54
CA SER A 45 -13.15 -11.88 11.06
C SER A 45 -12.01 -11.01 10.52
N PHE A 46 -12.13 -9.69 10.61
CA PHE A 46 -11.03 -8.82 10.20
C PHE A 46 -9.83 -8.93 11.15
N ASP A 47 -10.06 -9.17 12.45
CA ASP A 47 -9.00 -9.42 13.43
C ASP A 47 -8.19 -10.67 13.07
N ASP A 48 -8.86 -11.80 12.80
CA ASP A 48 -8.18 -13.04 12.38
C ASP A 48 -7.39 -12.83 11.09
N TYR A 49 -7.96 -12.06 10.16
CA TYR A 49 -7.28 -11.72 8.92
C TYR A 49 -5.99 -10.93 9.15
N VAL A 50 -6.04 -9.91 10.02
CA VAL A 50 -4.87 -9.10 10.36
C VAL A 50 -3.81 -9.95 11.06
N LEU A 51 -4.21 -10.83 11.99
CA LEU A 51 -3.30 -11.76 12.66
C LEU A 51 -2.63 -12.70 11.65
N HIS A 52 -3.38 -13.22 10.67
CA HIS A 52 -2.81 -13.99 9.58
C HIS A 52 -1.83 -13.18 8.73
N VAL A 53 -2.16 -11.93 8.39
CA VAL A 53 -1.31 -11.03 7.59
C VAL A 53 0.05 -10.73 8.25
N ILE A 54 0.14 -10.83 9.58
CA ILE A 54 1.38 -10.65 10.35
C ILE A 54 2.00 -11.95 10.85
N SER A 55 1.44 -13.11 10.49
CA SER A 55 2.00 -14.42 10.85
C SER A 55 3.14 -14.82 9.92
N ASP A 56 4.02 -15.71 10.39
CA ASP A 56 5.16 -16.21 9.62
C ASP A 56 4.75 -17.13 8.45
N ASP A 57 3.64 -17.85 8.59
CA ASP A 57 3.08 -18.74 7.56
C ASP A 57 1.61 -18.37 7.27
N PRO A 58 1.37 -17.25 6.57
CA PRO A 58 0.03 -16.79 6.28
C PRO A 58 -0.68 -17.70 5.28
N PRO A 59 -1.99 -17.99 5.45
CA PRO A 59 -2.79 -18.62 4.40
C PRO A 59 -2.79 -17.76 3.13
N SER A 60 -3.06 -18.37 1.96
CA SER A 60 -3.05 -17.66 0.68
C SER A 60 -3.94 -16.42 0.65
N ALA A 61 -5.06 -16.43 1.38
CA ALA A 61 -5.96 -15.29 1.55
C ALA A 61 -5.31 -14.09 2.28
N ALA A 62 -4.27 -14.29 3.08
CA ALA A 62 -3.55 -13.24 3.82
C ALA A 62 -2.16 -12.89 3.24
N GLN A 63 -1.71 -13.60 2.21
CA GLN A 63 -0.49 -13.30 1.46
C GLN A 63 -0.70 -12.07 0.56
N ILE A 64 -0.53 -10.88 1.12
CA ILE A 64 -0.65 -9.58 0.43
C ILE A 64 0.67 -8.79 0.39
N GLY A 65 1.73 -9.31 1.02
CA GLY A 65 3.02 -8.65 1.14
C GLY A 65 3.03 -7.46 2.10
N SER A 66 4.08 -6.65 1.98
CA SER A 66 4.36 -5.44 2.75
C SER A 66 4.65 -4.29 1.78
N GLN A 67 4.01 -3.14 2.00
CA GLN A 67 4.35 -1.90 1.30
C GLN A 67 5.77 -1.48 1.63
N PHE A 68 6.21 -1.64 2.88
CA PHE A 68 7.57 -1.31 3.29
C PHE A 68 8.61 -2.11 2.49
N GLN A 69 8.49 -3.44 2.47
CA GLN A 69 9.42 -4.29 1.71
C GLN A 69 9.40 -4.02 0.20
N PHE A 70 8.26 -3.56 -0.34
CA PHE A 70 8.16 -3.17 -1.74
C PHE A 70 8.81 -1.81 -2.03
N LEU A 71 8.81 -0.90 -1.06
CA LEU A 71 9.27 0.48 -1.21
C LEU A 71 10.72 0.68 -0.77
N THR A 72 11.31 -0.26 -0.04
CA THR A 72 12.63 -0.09 0.57
C THR A 72 13.61 -1.19 0.22
N SER A 73 14.91 -0.88 0.30
CA SER A 73 15.99 -1.86 0.29
C SER A 73 16.00 -2.72 1.57
N ASP A 74 16.88 -3.72 1.60
CA ASP A 74 17.15 -4.51 2.81
C ASP A 74 17.72 -3.68 3.98
N THR A 75 18.23 -2.47 3.69
CA THR A 75 18.70 -1.51 4.70
C THR A 75 17.64 -0.50 5.12
N GLY A 76 16.42 -0.58 4.57
CA GLY A 76 15.30 0.32 4.87
C GLY A 76 15.35 1.66 4.13
N GLU A 77 16.20 1.79 3.12
CA GLU A 77 16.26 2.98 2.26
C GLU A 77 15.11 2.97 1.26
N VAL A 78 14.39 4.09 1.12
CA VAL A 78 13.28 4.21 0.14
C VAL A 78 13.85 4.25 -1.27
N LEU A 79 13.40 3.31 -2.12
CA LEU A 79 13.93 3.05 -3.46
C LEU A 79 13.15 3.77 -4.60
N VAL A 80 12.24 4.67 -4.25
CA VAL A 80 11.48 5.48 -5.21
C VAL A 80 11.86 6.94 -5.06
N ASP A 81 11.88 7.70 -6.16
CA ASP A 81 12.14 9.14 -6.12
C ASP A 81 10.94 9.89 -5.56
N HIS A 82 9.73 9.44 -5.89
CA HIS A 82 8.49 10.08 -5.48
C HIS A 82 7.59 9.10 -4.75
N LEU A 83 7.28 9.37 -3.48
CA LEU A 83 6.33 8.60 -2.70
C LEU A 83 5.16 9.49 -2.27
N PHE A 84 3.94 9.13 -2.67
CA PHE A 84 2.72 9.84 -2.29
C PHE A 84 1.88 9.04 -1.32
N ALA A 85 1.23 9.73 -0.38
CA ALA A 85 0.16 9.14 0.41
C ALA A 85 -1.08 8.98 -0.46
N TYR A 86 -1.76 7.84 -0.37
CA TYR A 86 -3.00 7.57 -1.09
C TYR A 86 -4.06 8.63 -0.80
N GLU A 87 -4.07 9.20 0.40
CA GLU A 87 -4.98 10.25 0.83
C GLU A 87 -4.70 11.61 0.16
N SER A 88 -3.50 11.80 -0.41
CA SER A 88 -3.06 13.03 -1.08
C SER A 88 -3.28 12.95 -2.61
N GLN A 89 -4.43 12.40 -3.03
CA GLN A 89 -4.81 12.27 -4.45
C GLN A 89 -4.73 13.59 -5.25
N PRO A 90 -5.13 14.77 -4.72
CA PRO A 90 -5.06 16.00 -5.49
C PRO A 90 -3.62 16.38 -5.86
N ASP A 91 -2.68 16.25 -4.91
CA ASP A 91 -1.27 16.56 -5.14
C ASP A 91 -0.62 15.56 -6.09
N PHE A 92 -0.95 14.27 -5.94
CA PHE A 92 -0.52 13.22 -6.86
C PHE A 92 -1.02 13.46 -8.30
N ARG A 93 -2.29 13.84 -8.48
CA ARG A 93 -2.85 14.16 -9.80
C ARG A 93 -2.20 15.38 -10.41
N ARG A 94 -2.00 16.45 -9.63
CA ARG A 94 -1.29 17.65 -10.09
C ARG A 94 0.13 17.32 -10.55
N PHE A 95 0.87 16.55 -9.75
CA PHE A 95 2.22 16.09 -10.09
C PHE A 95 2.27 15.36 -11.45
N LEU A 96 1.30 14.48 -11.70
CA LEU A 96 1.21 13.75 -12.96
C LEU A 96 0.77 14.64 -14.12
N ALA A 97 -0.19 15.54 -13.91
CA ALA A 97 -0.66 16.47 -14.94
C ALA A 97 0.47 17.41 -15.40
N ASP A 98 1.25 17.94 -14.47
CA ASP A 98 2.41 18.82 -14.75
C ASP A 98 3.47 18.11 -15.60
N ARG A 99 3.66 16.79 -15.43
CA ARG A 99 4.65 15.99 -16.16
C ARG A 99 4.15 15.44 -17.49
N LEU A 100 2.86 15.08 -17.57
CA LEU A 100 2.27 14.46 -18.75
C LEU A 100 1.65 15.48 -19.72
N GLY A 101 1.47 16.74 -19.29
CA GLY A 101 0.97 17.82 -20.12
C GLY A 101 -0.53 17.78 -20.40
N ASP A 102 -1.28 16.89 -19.73
CA ASP A 102 -2.71 16.72 -19.89
C ASP A 102 -3.40 16.50 -18.53
N ASP A 103 -4.62 17.02 -18.40
CA ASP A 103 -5.51 16.75 -17.28
C ASP A 103 -6.18 15.38 -17.52
N PHE A 104 -6.08 14.46 -16.56
CA PHE A 104 -6.66 13.13 -16.70
C PHE A 104 -7.53 12.75 -15.50
N GLU A 105 -8.72 12.25 -15.78
CA GLU A 105 -9.62 11.72 -14.76
C GLU A 105 -9.30 10.26 -14.45
N ILE A 106 -8.77 10.00 -13.25
CA ILE A 106 -8.64 8.63 -12.74
C ILE A 106 -10.03 8.13 -12.31
N LYS A 107 -10.68 7.34 -13.18
CA LYS A 107 -11.93 6.67 -12.84
C LYS A 107 -11.71 5.62 -11.74
N GLN A 108 -12.49 5.68 -10.67
CA GLN A 108 -12.47 4.64 -9.65
C GLN A 108 -13.08 3.34 -10.19
N ARG A 109 -12.25 2.33 -10.44
CA ARG A 109 -12.69 1.00 -10.91
C ARG A 109 -12.66 -0.08 -9.83
N ASN A 110 -11.89 0.11 -8.76
CA ASN A 110 -11.69 -0.88 -7.70
C ASN A 110 -12.56 -0.59 -6.47
N VAL A 111 -13.88 -0.62 -6.64
CA VAL A 111 -14.82 -0.49 -5.51
C VAL A 111 -14.98 -1.86 -4.87
N SER A 112 -14.39 -2.02 -3.68
CA SER A 112 -14.56 -3.25 -2.90
C SER A 112 -15.94 -3.27 -2.23
N PRO A 113 -16.54 -4.45 -1.98
CA PRO A 113 -17.80 -4.54 -1.26
C PRO A 113 -17.71 -3.86 0.12
N GLU A 114 -18.79 -3.22 0.55
CA GLU A 114 -18.90 -2.67 1.91
C GLU A 114 -19.13 -3.81 2.89
N VAL A 115 -18.03 -4.38 3.40
CA VAL A 115 -18.04 -5.35 4.49
C VAL A 115 -17.55 -4.65 5.75
N ASP A 116 -18.32 -4.79 6.82
CA ASP A 116 -17.89 -4.33 8.13
C ASP A 116 -16.66 -5.13 8.57
N ALA A 117 -15.65 -4.41 9.04
CA ALA A 117 -14.32 -4.97 9.27
C ALA A 117 -13.69 -4.35 10.52
N PRO A 118 -14.38 -4.31 11.68
CA PRO A 118 -13.84 -3.68 12.88
C PRO A 118 -12.48 -4.30 13.22
N LEU A 119 -11.55 -3.47 13.71
CA LEU A 119 -10.25 -3.91 14.18
C LEU A 119 -10.19 -3.65 15.68
N SER A 120 -9.94 -4.68 16.48
CA SER A 120 -9.79 -4.47 17.92
C SER A 120 -8.50 -3.70 18.25
N PRO A 121 -8.48 -2.89 19.32
CA PRO A 121 -7.27 -2.18 19.74
C PRO A 121 -6.10 -3.10 20.05
N GLU A 122 -6.36 -4.32 20.53
CA GLU A 122 -5.34 -5.32 20.83
C GLU A 122 -4.65 -5.81 19.54
N VAL A 123 -5.43 -6.18 18.53
CA VAL A 123 -4.89 -6.65 17.25
C VAL A 123 -4.24 -5.50 16.48
N GLU A 124 -4.77 -4.28 16.56
CA GLU A 124 -4.10 -3.09 16.00
C GLU A 124 -2.72 -2.86 16.65
N ALA A 125 -2.61 -3.00 17.97
CA ALA A 125 -1.34 -2.86 18.66
C ALA A 125 -0.33 -3.92 18.23
N GLN A 126 -0.76 -5.18 18.07
CA GLN A 126 0.09 -6.26 17.55
C GLN A 126 0.55 -5.96 16.12
N LEU A 127 -0.37 -5.55 15.23
CA LEU A 127 -0.05 -5.16 13.86
C LEU A 127 0.98 -4.02 13.81
N ARG A 128 0.78 -2.98 14.62
CA ARG A 128 1.70 -1.84 14.73
C ARG A 128 3.08 -2.25 15.22
N SER A 129 3.14 -3.17 16.18
CA SER A 129 4.41 -3.71 16.67
C SER A 129 5.13 -4.53 15.61
N THR A 130 4.44 -5.48 14.97
CA THR A 130 5.06 -6.39 13.99
C THR A 130 5.45 -5.68 12.70
N ARG A 131 4.67 -4.69 12.25
CA ARG A 131 4.94 -3.90 11.06
C ARG A 131 5.44 -2.48 11.38
N ALA A 132 6.17 -2.30 12.49
CA ALA A 132 6.57 -0.98 12.99
C ALA A 132 7.28 -0.11 11.94
N ALA A 133 8.15 -0.70 11.11
CA ALA A 133 8.84 0.03 10.04
C ALA A 133 7.89 0.55 8.94
N GLU A 134 6.85 -0.23 8.61
CA GLU A 134 5.82 0.18 7.64
C GLU A 134 5.00 1.35 8.18
N PHE A 135 4.60 1.32 9.45
CA PHE A 135 3.93 2.45 10.09
C PHE A 135 4.84 3.67 10.20
N ALA A 136 6.10 3.50 10.58
CA ALA A 136 7.05 4.61 10.67
C ALA A 136 7.27 5.31 9.31
N LEU A 137 7.35 4.54 8.21
CA LEU A 137 7.44 5.11 6.87
C LEU A 137 6.16 5.87 6.50
N TYR A 138 4.99 5.32 6.79
CA TYR A 138 3.72 6.00 6.56
C TYR A 138 3.59 7.28 7.39
N ASP A 139 3.96 7.25 8.67
CA ASP A 139 3.93 8.41 9.56
C ASP A 139 4.88 9.52 9.08
N ARG A 140 6.09 9.15 8.61
CA ARG A 140 7.03 10.08 7.97
C ARG A 140 6.40 10.71 6.73
N LEU A 141 5.77 9.90 5.87
CA LEU A 141 5.10 10.37 4.66
C LEU A 141 3.96 11.33 4.96
N ARG A 142 3.13 11.02 5.97
CA ARG A 142 2.03 11.89 6.41
C ARG A 142 2.54 13.18 7.04
N SER A 143 3.59 13.10 7.85
CA SER A 143 4.22 14.27 8.47
C SER A 143 4.86 15.22 7.45
N ALA A 144 5.31 14.70 6.30
CA ALA A 144 5.80 15.48 5.17
C ALA A 144 4.68 16.09 4.29
N GLY A 145 3.42 16.04 4.74
CA GLY A 145 2.28 16.55 3.98
C GLY A 145 1.72 15.56 2.95
N GLY A 146 2.13 14.28 3.00
CA GLY A 146 1.66 13.25 2.07
C GLY A 146 2.48 13.11 0.79
N TYR A 147 3.65 13.75 0.72
CA TYR A 147 4.60 13.60 -0.37
C TYR A 147 6.03 13.57 0.17
N LEU A 148 6.78 12.52 -0.17
CA LEU A 148 8.22 12.42 0.07
C LEU A 148 8.94 12.41 -1.28
N HIS A 149 9.93 13.29 -1.39
CA HIS A 149 10.88 13.30 -2.49
C HIS A 149 12.22 12.76 -1.98
N THR A 150 12.62 11.61 -2.51
CA THR A 150 13.83 10.86 -2.12
C THR A 150 14.68 10.62 -3.36
N PRO A 151 15.30 11.68 -3.92
CA PRO A 151 16.03 11.57 -5.17
C PRO A 151 17.13 10.53 -5.05
N GLN A 152 17.13 9.54 -5.93
CA GLN A 152 18.18 8.54 -5.96
C GLN A 152 19.47 9.18 -6.47
N PRO A 153 20.64 8.89 -5.87
CA PRO A 153 21.90 9.39 -6.40
C PRO A 153 22.04 8.90 -7.85
N ALA A 154 22.40 9.81 -8.75
CA ALA A 154 22.76 9.44 -10.12
C ALA A 154 23.89 8.41 -10.05
N GLY A 155 23.59 7.18 -10.47
CA GLY A 155 24.57 6.09 -10.54
C GLY A 155 25.69 6.35 -11.52
#